data_AF-A0A4S3JE72-F1
#
_entry.id   AF-A0A4S3JE72-F1
#
_cell.length_a   1.000
_cell.length_b   1.000
_cell.length_c   1.000
_cell.angle_alpha   90.00
_cell.angle_beta   90.00
_cell.angle_gamma   90.00
#
_symmetry.space_group_name_H-M   'P 1'
#
loop_
_entity.id
_entity.type
_entity.pdbx_description
1 polymer ?
#
loop_
_entity_poly.entity_id
_entity_poly.type
_entity_poly.pdbx_seq_one_letter_code
_entity_poly.pdbx_strand_id
1 'polypeptide(L)'
;MDSIQAIIQAAATLSNIEDADKESLLSHREELESAYQHLKALLQCSPATHASAPQETSAFDAPNTQAAASSPLGTLTSEPSGTQPAAPEDVARKKTEEFMKSLDSHQEEIKEFLDNIKEPVLLSSTDWTLEDPYIVDISFTDKNAPPLVKFRSLLGAIGLADEYIVWERADLQKTKGKRKKRINARLDALCDDLSSGNKKSSCFERYVRENPDKFDNKEMAKRYTEFGLKYRVFGKIYSSLARVHSDVTEPGTHYGVLGLLFLSKELFRRLKYAYMPQLANAILVSKWAEVADAKDECISSCLKANYGN
;
A
#
# COMPACT_ATOMS: atom_id res chain seq x y z
N MET A 1 5.14 36.03 31.17
CA MET A 1 5.64 36.59 29.90
C MET A 1 6.90 35.88 29.40
N ASP A 2 7.67 35.27 30.31
CA ASP A 2 8.93 34.57 30.01
C ASP A 2 8.81 33.43 28.97
N SER A 3 7.66 32.75 28.92
CA SER A 3 7.44 31.63 28.00
C SER A 3 7.39 32.04 26.52
N ILE A 4 6.80 33.19 26.18
CA ILE A 4 6.70 33.64 24.78
C ILE A 4 8.04 34.17 24.28
N GLN A 5 8.79 34.85 25.15
CA GLN A 5 10.09 35.40 24.82
C GLN A 5 11.12 34.27 24.63
N ALA A 6 11.05 33.19 25.42
CA ALA A 6 11.83 31.97 25.21
C ALA A 6 11.51 31.28 23.88
N ILE A 7 10.24 31.25 23.47
CA ILE A 7 9.81 30.68 22.18
C ILE A 7 10.35 31.49 21.00
N ILE A 8 10.26 32.83 21.07
CA ILE A 8 10.79 33.71 20.02
C ILE A 8 12.31 33.59 19.92
N GLN A 9 13.00 33.46 21.05
CA GLN A 9 14.44 33.28 21.09
C GLN A 9 14.86 31.91 20.52
N ALA A 10 14.12 30.84 20.81
CA ALA A 10 14.36 29.52 20.23
C ALA A 10 14.13 29.49 18.70
N ALA A 11 13.06 30.15 18.22
CA ALA A 11 12.77 30.26 16.80
C ALA A 11 13.82 31.10 16.05
N ALA A 12 14.32 32.17 16.68
CA ALA A 12 15.40 32.98 16.11
C ALA A 12 16.73 32.21 16.02
N THR A 13 17.05 31.36 17.02
CA THR A 13 18.24 30.49 16.98
C THR A 13 18.14 29.45 15.87
N LEU A 14 16.95 28.86 15.66
CA LEU A 14 16.70 27.89 14.59
C LEU A 14 16.76 28.51 13.19
N SER A 15 16.33 29.77 13.05
CA SER A 15 16.32 30.48 11.77
C SER A 15 17.69 30.97 11.30
N ASN A 16 18.70 30.98 12.18
CA ASN A 16 20.06 31.46 11.89
C ASN A 16 21.04 30.33 11.55
N ILE A 17 20.57 29.10 11.46
CA ILE A 17 21.40 27.93 11.12
C ILE A 17 21.43 27.81 9.60
N GLU A 18 22.57 28.12 8.98
CA GLU A 18 22.82 27.85 7.56
C GLU A 18 23.19 26.37 7.32
N ASP A 19 22.93 25.87 6.10
CA ASP A 19 23.02 24.46 5.66
C ASP A 19 24.39 23.74 5.87
N ALA A 20 25.40 24.42 6.41
CA ALA A 20 26.77 23.92 6.49
C ALA A 20 27.13 23.09 7.74
N ASP A 21 26.27 22.98 8.77
CA ASP A 21 26.69 22.42 10.07
C ASP A 21 25.81 21.27 10.60
N LYS A 22 25.55 20.29 9.74
CA LYS A 22 24.78 19.09 10.07
C LYS A 22 25.39 18.26 11.23
N GLU A 23 26.71 18.25 11.38
CA GLU A 23 27.41 17.59 12.50
C GLU A 23 27.32 18.36 13.81
N SER A 24 27.39 19.70 13.78
CA SER A 24 27.22 20.54 14.98
C SER A 24 25.78 20.46 15.53
N LEU A 25 24.79 20.32 14.65
CA LEU A 25 23.38 20.14 15.06
C LEU A 25 23.14 18.79 15.76
N LEU A 26 23.85 17.73 15.38
CA LEU A 26 23.74 16.43 16.03
C LEU A 26 24.21 16.48 17.49
N SER A 27 25.22 17.30 17.81
CA SER A 27 25.67 17.46 19.20
C SER A 27 24.67 18.19 20.10
N HIS A 28 23.73 18.95 19.55
CA HIS A 28 22.69 19.68 20.31
C HIS A 28 21.30 19.01 20.24
N ARG A 29 21.24 17.75 19.79
CA ARG A 29 20.01 16.98 19.55
C ARG A 29 19.08 16.93 20.77
N GLU A 30 19.60 16.68 21.96
CA GLU A 30 18.78 16.53 23.17
C GLU A 30 18.15 17.85 23.61
N GLU A 31 18.85 18.95 23.42
CA GLU A 31 18.36 20.30 23.73
C GLU A 31 17.26 20.73 22.76
N LEU A 32 17.42 20.39 21.47
CA LEU A 32 16.42 20.63 20.42
C LEU A 32 15.15 19.81 20.62
N GLU A 33 15.28 18.52 20.94
CA GLU A 33 14.15 17.64 21.27
C GLU A 33 13.39 18.17 22.49
N SER A 34 14.12 18.56 23.55
CA SER A 34 13.53 19.14 24.76
C SER A 34 12.78 20.45 24.48
N ALA A 35 13.32 21.32 23.62
CA ALA A 35 12.66 22.56 23.20
C ALA A 35 11.37 22.28 22.40
N TYR A 36 11.40 21.29 21.50
CA TYR A 36 10.24 20.88 20.72
C TYR A 36 9.13 20.30 21.60
N GLN A 37 9.47 19.42 22.54
CA GLN A 37 8.49 18.85 23.48
C GLN A 37 7.88 19.93 24.38
N HIS A 38 8.67 20.91 24.82
CA HIS A 38 8.15 22.06 25.56
C HIS A 38 7.18 22.92 24.73
N LEU A 39 7.52 23.19 23.47
CA LEU A 39 6.65 23.93 22.55
C LEU A 39 5.32 23.18 22.34
N LYS A 40 5.39 21.87 22.12
CA LYS A 40 4.22 21.00 21.94
C LYS A 40 3.33 20.99 23.19
N ALA A 41 3.92 20.89 24.38
CA ALA A 41 3.19 20.92 25.65
C ALA A 41 2.48 22.27 25.88
N LEU A 42 3.13 23.39 25.55
CA LEU A 42 2.56 24.73 25.65
C LEU A 42 1.40 24.95 24.67
N LEU A 43 1.51 24.39 23.46
CA LEU A 43 0.44 24.44 22.45
C LEU A 43 -0.75 23.53 22.80
N GLN A 44 -0.52 22.44 23.54
CA GLN A 44 -1.58 21.52 24.00
C GLN A 44 -2.29 21.99 25.28
N CYS A 45 -1.67 22.88 26.07
CA CYS A 45 -2.30 23.54 27.21
C CYS A 45 -3.12 24.78 26.76
N SER A 46 -4.23 24.55 26.05
CA SER A 46 -5.29 25.56 25.90
C SER A 46 -6.63 24.89 26.20
N PRO A 47 -7.31 25.19 27.33
CA PRO A 47 -8.51 24.48 27.73
C PRO A 47 -9.71 25.06 26.99
N ALA A 48 -10.29 24.26 26.10
CA ALA A 48 -11.66 24.42 25.68
C ALA A 48 -12.38 23.07 25.87
N THR A 49 -12.88 22.80 27.07
CA THR A 49 -13.99 21.84 27.21
C THR A 49 -14.84 22.15 28.43
N HIS A 50 -16.07 22.57 28.14
CA HIS A 50 -17.20 22.62 29.06
C HIS A 50 -17.63 21.20 29.48
N ALA A 51 -18.07 21.13 30.73
CA ALA A 51 -18.89 20.12 31.40
C ALA A 51 -19.65 19.08 30.55
N SER A 52 -19.65 17.82 31.02
CA SER A 52 -20.81 17.20 31.68
C SER A 52 -20.51 15.78 32.20
N ALA A 53 -20.94 15.51 33.43
CA ALA A 53 -21.17 14.16 34.00
C ALA A 53 -22.50 13.58 33.42
N PRO A 54 -22.91 12.30 33.62
CA PRO A 54 -23.07 11.69 34.95
C PRO A 54 -22.80 10.16 35.10
N GLN A 55 -22.45 9.83 36.35
CA GLN A 55 -22.88 8.73 37.23
C GLN A 55 -22.97 7.25 36.80
N GLU A 56 -22.40 6.46 37.73
CA GLU A 56 -22.47 5.02 37.98
C GLU A 56 -23.88 4.52 38.36
N THR A 57 -24.15 3.21 38.17
CA THR A 57 -24.46 2.26 39.27
C THR A 57 -24.79 0.83 38.78
N SER A 58 -24.17 -0.16 39.46
CA SER A 58 -24.74 -1.45 39.96
C SER A 58 -25.36 -2.46 38.96
N ALA A 59 -24.70 -3.58 38.62
CA ALA A 59 -24.63 -4.89 39.32
C ALA A 59 -25.95 -5.72 39.35
N PHE A 60 -25.97 -6.92 38.75
CA PHE A 60 -26.12 -8.26 39.40
C PHE A 60 -26.37 -9.43 38.41
N ASP A 61 -25.64 -10.52 38.67
CA ASP A 61 -25.87 -11.98 38.51
C ASP A 61 -26.41 -12.71 37.26
N ALA A 62 -25.70 -13.81 36.97
CA ALA A 62 -26.11 -15.00 36.22
C ALA A 62 -26.96 -15.96 37.09
N PRO A 63 -27.60 -17.00 36.52
CA PRO A 63 -26.90 -18.29 36.47
C PRO A 63 -27.23 -19.22 35.28
N ASN A 64 -26.17 -19.94 34.88
CA ASN A 64 -26.03 -21.33 34.43
C ASN A 64 -27.28 -22.26 34.37
N THR A 65 -27.40 -23.09 33.31
CA THR A 65 -27.87 -24.51 33.38
C THR A 65 -27.42 -25.29 32.12
N GLN A 66 -27.03 -26.55 32.36
CA GLN A 66 -26.36 -27.54 31.49
C GLN A 66 -27.28 -28.38 30.58
N ALA A 67 -26.58 -29.14 29.70
CA ALA A 67 -26.86 -30.52 29.25
C ALA A 67 -27.80 -30.70 28.03
N ALA A 68 -27.67 -31.73 27.19
CA ALA A 68 -26.61 -32.65 26.75
C ALA A 68 -27.20 -33.48 25.59
N ALA A 69 -26.33 -33.93 24.67
CA ALA A 69 -26.39 -35.14 23.82
C ALA A 69 -27.65 -35.47 22.99
N SER A 70 -27.45 -35.73 21.68
CA SER A 70 -27.37 -37.10 21.11
C SER A 70 -27.34 -37.09 19.57
N SER A 71 -26.35 -37.76 18.99
CA SER A 71 -26.36 -38.21 17.59
C SER A 71 -27.37 -39.35 17.37
N PRO A 72 -27.66 -39.70 16.10
CA PRO A 72 -27.29 -41.04 15.69
C PRO A 72 -26.56 -41.13 14.34
N LEU A 73 -25.83 -42.23 14.26
CA LEU A 73 -24.98 -42.78 13.22
C LEU A 73 -25.80 -43.32 12.02
N GLY A 74 -25.25 -43.25 10.80
CA GLY A 74 -25.82 -43.92 9.62
C GLY A 74 -24.99 -43.84 8.34
N THR A 75 -23.95 -44.70 8.27
CA THR A 75 -23.52 -45.48 7.09
C THR A 75 -22.82 -44.82 5.88
N LEU A 76 -21.51 -45.08 5.78
CA LEU A 76 -20.69 -45.58 4.65
C LEU A 76 -21.45 -45.67 3.29
N THR A 77 -20.95 -45.29 2.11
CA THR A 77 -19.62 -45.44 1.49
C THR A 77 -19.79 -44.90 0.06
N SER A 78 -18.87 -44.07 -0.45
CA SER A 78 -18.36 -44.08 -1.85
C SER A 78 -17.74 -42.72 -2.23
N GLU A 79 -16.47 -42.58 -1.91
CA GLU A 79 -15.51 -41.87 -2.76
C GLU A 79 -14.54 -42.94 -3.30
N PRO A 80 -13.90 -42.75 -4.47
CA PRO A 80 -13.43 -41.46 -4.96
C PRO A 80 -13.87 -41.19 -6.40
N SER A 81 -14.67 -40.13 -6.60
CA SER A 81 -14.67 -39.49 -7.92
C SER A 81 -13.37 -38.71 -8.01
N GLY A 82 -12.49 -39.13 -8.91
CA GLY A 82 -11.20 -38.50 -9.14
C GLY A 82 -11.36 -37.00 -9.32
N THR A 83 -10.65 -36.24 -8.49
CA THR A 83 -10.49 -34.80 -8.64
C THR A 83 -9.79 -34.54 -9.98
N GLN A 84 -10.59 -34.46 -11.05
CA GLN A 84 -10.14 -33.87 -12.30
C GLN A 84 -9.68 -32.45 -11.94
N PRO A 85 -8.42 -32.06 -12.23
CA PRO A 85 -7.96 -30.73 -11.89
C PRO A 85 -8.90 -29.72 -12.56
N ALA A 86 -9.54 -28.89 -11.75
CA ALA A 86 -10.45 -27.84 -12.21
C ALA A 86 -9.77 -27.09 -13.36
N ALA A 87 -10.52 -26.81 -14.43
CA ALA A 87 -9.96 -26.14 -15.59
C ALA A 87 -9.31 -24.82 -15.14
N PRO A 88 -8.20 -24.39 -15.77
CA PRO A 88 -7.52 -23.14 -15.39
C PRO A 88 -8.45 -21.93 -15.31
N GLU A 89 -9.51 -21.92 -16.13
CA GLU A 89 -10.57 -20.91 -16.14
C GLU A 89 -11.49 -20.96 -14.91
N ASP A 90 -11.88 -22.16 -14.44
CA ASP A 90 -12.70 -22.32 -13.23
C ASP A 90 -11.96 -21.84 -11.98
N VAL A 91 -10.65 -22.11 -11.93
CA VAL A 91 -9.78 -21.62 -10.84
C VAL A 91 -9.66 -20.10 -10.90
N ALA A 92 -9.45 -19.53 -12.09
CA ALA A 92 -9.36 -18.09 -12.28
C ALA A 92 -10.66 -17.37 -11.90
N ARG A 93 -11.80 -17.94 -12.30
CA ARG A 93 -13.14 -17.47 -11.95
C ARG A 93 -13.36 -17.48 -10.44
N LYS A 94 -13.10 -18.61 -9.77
CA LYS A 94 -13.24 -18.72 -8.32
C LYS A 94 -12.35 -17.71 -7.58
N LYS A 95 -11.11 -17.49 -8.02
CA LYS A 95 -10.22 -16.48 -7.44
C LYS A 95 -10.69 -15.06 -7.67
N THR A 96 -11.27 -14.79 -8.83
CA THR A 96 -11.89 -13.49 -9.13
C THR A 96 -13.13 -13.27 -8.25
N GLU A 97 -14.01 -14.26 -8.11
CA GLU A 97 -15.19 -14.21 -7.26
C GLU A 97 -14.82 -14.02 -5.77
N GLU A 98 -13.81 -14.74 -5.27
CA GLU A 98 -13.26 -14.55 -3.91
C GLU A 98 -12.77 -13.10 -3.71
N PHE A 99 -12.12 -12.53 -4.72
CA PHE A 99 -11.64 -11.15 -4.67
C PHE A 99 -12.79 -10.13 -4.66
N MET A 100 -13.75 -10.27 -5.57
CA MET A 100 -14.91 -9.38 -5.64
C MET A 100 -15.74 -9.43 -4.36
N LYS A 101 -15.93 -10.62 -3.77
CA LYS A 101 -16.58 -10.76 -2.45
C LYS A 101 -15.82 -10.00 -1.37
N SER A 102 -14.49 -10.05 -1.39
CA SER A 102 -13.68 -9.29 -0.44
C SER A 102 -13.85 -7.79 -0.61
N LEU A 103 -13.92 -7.27 -1.84
CA LEU A 103 -14.19 -5.85 -2.06
C LEU A 103 -15.57 -5.47 -1.50
N ASP A 104 -16.59 -6.26 -1.82
CA ASP A 104 -17.96 -6.02 -1.34
C ASP A 104 -18.06 -6.07 0.20
N SER A 105 -17.35 -7.00 0.85
CA SER A 105 -17.33 -7.08 2.32
C SER A 105 -16.67 -5.88 3.00
N HIS A 106 -15.77 -5.17 2.31
CA HIS A 106 -15.12 -3.97 2.85
C HIS A 106 -15.66 -2.68 2.19
N GLN A 107 -16.87 -2.73 1.63
CA GLN A 107 -17.35 -1.65 0.77
C GLN A 107 -17.38 -0.29 1.48
N GLU A 108 -17.97 -0.26 2.67
CA GLU A 108 -18.13 0.97 3.46
C GLU A 108 -16.77 1.53 3.88
N GLU A 109 -15.89 0.66 4.39
CA GLU A 109 -14.54 1.05 4.81
C GLU A 109 -13.70 1.61 3.64
N ILE A 110 -13.77 0.98 2.45
CA ILE A 110 -13.07 1.48 1.26
C ILE A 110 -13.60 2.85 0.85
N LYS A 111 -14.93 3.01 0.76
CA LYS A 111 -15.54 4.27 0.32
C LYS A 111 -15.28 5.39 1.31
N GLU A 112 -15.56 5.16 2.59
CA GLU A 112 -15.33 6.13 3.66
C GLU A 112 -13.86 6.56 3.69
N PHE A 113 -12.93 5.61 3.56
CA PHE A 113 -11.52 5.94 3.50
C PHE A 113 -11.19 6.81 2.27
N LEU A 114 -11.57 6.38 1.06
CA LEU A 114 -11.29 7.11 -0.18
C LEU A 114 -12.00 8.48 -0.27
N ASP A 115 -13.11 8.67 0.44
CA ASP A 115 -13.81 9.96 0.55
C ASP A 115 -13.11 10.93 1.50
N ASN A 116 -12.40 10.40 2.50
CA ASN A 116 -11.74 11.19 3.54
C ASN A 116 -10.23 11.40 3.31
N ILE A 117 -9.64 10.81 2.27
CA ILE A 117 -8.24 11.07 1.90
C ILE A 117 -8.09 12.54 1.47
N LYS A 118 -7.32 13.30 2.25
CA LYS A 118 -6.80 14.62 1.88
C LYS A 118 -5.30 14.46 1.62
N GLU A 119 -4.81 14.91 0.46
CA GLU A 119 -3.42 14.79 -0.02
C GLU A 119 -2.35 15.30 0.98
N PRO A 120 -1.06 14.90 0.84
CA PRO A 120 -0.53 13.59 0.47
C PRO A 120 -0.16 12.78 1.72
N VAL A 121 -0.35 11.46 1.62
CA VAL A 121 -0.45 10.53 2.76
C VAL A 121 0.91 10.05 3.30
N LEU A 122 2.02 10.60 2.81
CA LEU A 122 3.35 10.20 3.28
C LEU A 122 3.68 10.82 4.64
N LEU A 123 4.41 10.06 5.46
CA LEU A 123 5.24 10.63 6.52
C LEU A 123 6.19 11.56 5.79
N SER A 124 6.14 12.85 6.14
CA SER A 124 7.19 13.79 5.75
C SER A 124 8.53 13.17 6.07
N SER A 125 9.56 13.47 5.27
CA SER A 125 10.94 12.96 5.33
C SER A 125 11.69 13.24 6.65
N THR A 126 10.97 13.51 7.73
CA THR A 126 11.40 13.83 9.09
C THR A 126 11.41 12.62 10.02
N ASP A 127 11.06 11.42 9.56
CA ASP A 127 11.40 10.21 10.30
C ASP A 127 12.91 9.99 10.14
N TRP A 128 13.64 10.17 11.24
CA TRP A 128 15.10 10.06 11.35
C TRP A 128 15.60 8.61 11.16
N THR A 129 15.14 7.93 10.13
CA THR A 129 15.57 6.57 9.76
C THR A 129 16.60 6.65 8.65
N LEU A 130 17.63 5.79 8.72
CA LEU A 130 18.57 5.58 7.61
C LEU A 130 17.97 4.71 6.49
N GLU A 131 16.81 4.13 6.75
CA GLU A 131 16.07 3.28 5.83
C GLU A 131 15.24 4.09 4.83
N ASP A 132 14.97 3.48 3.67
CA ASP A 132 14.09 4.04 2.65
C ASP A 132 12.66 4.30 3.19
N PRO A 133 12.07 5.50 2.95
CA PRO A 133 10.75 5.86 3.48
C PRO A 133 9.61 4.92 3.08
N TYR A 134 9.66 4.31 1.89
CA TYR A 134 8.64 3.34 1.50
C TYR A 134 8.76 2.06 2.31
N ILE A 135 9.97 1.63 2.62
CA ILE A 135 10.22 0.45 3.46
C ILE A 135 9.73 0.70 4.88
N VAL A 136 9.93 1.91 5.41
CA VAL A 136 9.38 2.33 6.70
C VAL A 136 7.85 2.22 6.71
N ASP A 137 7.16 2.81 5.73
CA ASP A 137 5.70 2.73 5.59
C ASP A 137 5.18 1.29 5.51
N ILE A 138 5.88 0.48 4.73
CA ILE A 138 5.56 -0.93 4.58
C ILE A 138 5.73 -1.69 5.90
N SER A 139 6.77 -1.38 6.67
CA SER A 139 7.11 -2.08 7.91
C SER A 139 6.06 -1.94 9.00
N PHE A 140 5.31 -0.83 9.02
CA PHE A 140 4.21 -0.60 9.96
C PHE A 140 2.95 -1.42 9.65
N THR A 141 2.92 -2.15 8.53
CA THR A 141 1.68 -2.76 8.05
C THR A 141 1.52 -4.19 8.53
N ASP A 142 0.77 -4.39 9.61
CA ASP A 142 0.29 -5.71 10.04
C ASP A 142 -1.14 -6.03 9.55
N LYS A 143 -1.80 -7.05 10.13
CA LYS A 143 -3.18 -7.45 9.79
C LYS A 143 -4.22 -6.45 10.32
N ASN A 144 -3.97 -5.88 11.50
CA ASN A 144 -4.88 -5.01 12.24
C ASN A 144 -4.59 -3.52 11.99
N ALA A 145 -3.58 -3.23 11.17
CA ALA A 145 -3.19 -1.88 10.80
C ALA A 145 -4.39 -1.07 10.27
N PRO A 146 -4.49 0.22 10.66
CA PRO A 146 -5.54 1.11 10.17
C PRO A 146 -5.56 1.23 8.64
N PRO A 147 -6.70 1.58 8.02
CA PRO A 147 -6.84 1.82 6.58
C PRO A 147 -5.72 2.68 5.99
N LEU A 148 -5.40 3.79 6.66
CA LEU A 148 -4.35 4.72 6.26
C LEU A 148 -2.99 4.04 6.12
N VAL A 149 -2.60 3.22 7.10
CA VAL A 149 -1.31 2.51 7.09
C VAL A 149 -1.27 1.47 5.97
N LYS A 150 -2.37 0.73 5.78
CA LYS A 150 -2.50 -0.24 4.67
C LYS A 150 -2.43 0.44 3.31
N PHE A 151 -3.05 1.61 3.17
CA PHE A 151 -3.02 2.40 1.95
C PHE A 151 -1.61 2.95 1.66
N ARG A 152 -0.91 3.44 2.67
CA ARG A 152 0.49 3.86 2.54
C ARG A 152 1.42 2.72 2.16
N SER A 153 1.22 1.54 2.74
CA SER A 153 1.93 0.32 2.34
C SER A 153 1.77 0.02 0.85
N LEU A 154 0.54 0.15 0.33
CA LEU A 154 0.24 -0.02 -1.08
C LEU A 154 0.98 1.03 -1.92
N LEU A 155 0.88 2.31 -1.53
CA LEU A 155 1.55 3.42 -2.19
C LEU A 155 3.07 3.24 -2.21
N GLY A 156 3.67 2.88 -1.07
CA GLY A 156 5.11 2.64 -0.95
C GLY A 156 5.58 1.43 -1.77
N ALA A 157 4.78 0.36 -1.84
CA ALA A 157 5.08 -0.74 -2.74
C ALA A 157 5.12 -0.27 -4.20
N ILE A 158 4.12 0.50 -4.62
CA ILE A 158 4.05 1.06 -5.97
C ILE A 158 5.23 2.02 -6.23
N GLY A 159 5.58 2.88 -5.28
CA GLY A 159 6.72 3.79 -5.35
C GLY A 159 8.05 3.06 -5.56
N LEU A 160 8.34 2.03 -4.75
CA LEU A 160 9.52 1.17 -4.93
C LEU A 160 9.60 0.54 -6.32
N ALA A 161 8.45 0.10 -6.83
CA ALA A 161 8.39 -0.49 -8.17
C ALA A 161 8.64 0.53 -9.27
N ASP A 162 8.19 1.76 -9.10
CA ASP A 162 8.42 2.83 -10.08
C ASP A 162 9.88 3.21 -10.17
N GLU A 163 10.56 3.36 -9.04
CA GLU A 163 12.01 3.57 -9.01
C GLU A 163 12.76 2.40 -9.65
N TYR A 164 12.35 1.17 -9.35
CA TYR A 164 12.89 -0.02 -9.99
C TYR A 164 12.69 0.01 -11.51
N ILE A 165 11.52 0.41 -12.00
CA ILE A 165 11.22 0.52 -13.44
C ILE A 165 12.14 1.55 -14.09
N VAL A 166 12.34 2.71 -13.46
CA VAL A 166 13.25 3.75 -13.93
C VAL A 166 14.69 3.22 -13.99
N TRP A 167 15.17 2.62 -12.91
CA TRP A 167 16.49 2.01 -12.84
C TRP A 167 16.67 0.92 -13.91
N GLU A 168 15.70 0.02 -14.08
CA GLU A 168 15.80 -1.10 -15.01
C GLU A 168 15.84 -0.60 -16.46
N ARG A 169 15.04 0.42 -16.80
CA ARG A 169 15.08 1.05 -18.13
C ARG A 169 16.45 1.69 -18.39
N ALA A 170 17.02 2.40 -17.41
CA ALA A 170 18.34 2.99 -17.53
C ALA A 170 19.44 1.92 -17.69
N ASP A 171 19.38 0.84 -16.92
CA ASP A 171 20.32 -0.29 -17.03
C ASP A 171 20.22 -1.01 -18.39
N LEU A 172 19.01 -1.21 -18.91
CA LEU A 172 18.81 -1.79 -20.24
C LEU A 172 19.39 -0.89 -21.33
N GLN A 173 19.22 0.42 -21.23
CA GLN A 173 19.83 1.38 -22.16
C GLN A 173 21.36 1.31 -22.12
N LYS A 174 21.95 1.29 -20.91
CA LYS A 174 23.41 1.15 -20.73
C LYS A 174 23.98 -0.16 -21.28
N THR A 175 23.17 -1.22 -21.33
CA THR A 175 23.59 -2.55 -21.74
C THR A 175 23.15 -2.95 -23.16
N LYS A 176 22.53 -2.04 -23.92
CA LYS A 176 22.18 -2.23 -25.34
C LYS A 176 23.42 -2.70 -26.13
N GLY A 177 23.32 -3.87 -26.76
CA GLY A 177 24.39 -4.50 -27.54
C GLY A 177 25.23 -5.55 -26.79
N LYS A 178 25.27 -5.55 -25.45
CA LYS A 178 26.03 -6.54 -24.66
C LYS A 178 25.19 -7.72 -24.19
N ARG A 179 23.90 -7.51 -23.93
CA ARG A 179 22.98 -8.56 -23.45
C ARG A 179 22.06 -9.02 -24.58
N LYS A 180 22.32 -10.22 -25.14
CA LYS A 180 21.48 -10.85 -26.18
C LYS A 180 20.06 -11.22 -25.73
N LYS A 181 19.76 -11.25 -24.43
CA LYS A 181 18.60 -12.01 -23.89
C LYS A 181 17.45 -11.17 -23.32
N ARG A 182 17.63 -9.86 -23.10
CA ARG A 182 16.59 -9.02 -22.48
C ARG A 182 16.49 -7.69 -23.16
N ILE A 183 15.43 -7.53 -23.97
CA ILE A 183 15.19 -6.36 -24.80
C ILE A 183 14.22 -5.40 -24.11
N ASN A 184 13.25 -5.93 -23.35
CA ASN A 184 12.19 -5.17 -22.70
C ASN A 184 12.36 -5.11 -21.17
N ALA A 185 11.92 -4.00 -20.57
CA ALA A 185 11.79 -3.88 -19.11
C ALA A 185 10.81 -4.94 -18.57
N ARG A 186 10.94 -5.33 -17.30
CA ARG A 186 10.11 -6.37 -16.68
C ARG A 186 8.64 -6.03 -16.77
N LEU A 187 8.27 -4.78 -16.50
CA LEU A 187 6.88 -4.32 -16.59
C LEU A 187 6.30 -4.64 -17.97
N ASP A 188 7.00 -4.26 -19.04
CA ASP A 188 6.53 -4.41 -20.41
C ASP A 188 6.52 -5.90 -20.81
N ALA A 189 7.57 -6.66 -20.46
CA ALA A 189 7.61 -8.11 -20.69
C ALA A 189 6.48 -8.88 -19.96
N LEU A 190 6.04 -8.41 -18.79
CA LEU A 190 4.92 -8.99 -18.06
C LEU A 190 3.58 -8.63 -18.69
N CYS A 191 3.44 -7.42 -19.22
CA CYS A 191 2.26 -7.03 -19.99
C CYS A 191 2.15 -7.84 -21.30
N ASP A 192 3.27 -8.16 -21.93
CA ASP A 192 3.32 -8.96 -23.16
C ASP A 192 3.05 -10.46 -22.90
N ASP A 193 3.58 -11.01 -21.81
CA ASP A 193 3.41 -12.42 -21.43
C ASP A 193 3.16 -12.57 -19.92
N LEU A 194 1.88 -12.58 -19.54
CA LEU A 194 1.41 -12.76 -18.16
C LEU A 194 1.74 -14.16 -17.60
N SER A 195 2.04 -15.15 -18.44
CA SER A 195 2.42 -16.50 -17.98
C SER A 195 3.84 -16.52 -17.39
N SER A 196 4.68 -15.55 -17.76
CA SER A 196 6.07 -15.42 -17.31
C SER A 196 6.24 -14.81 -15.90
N GLY A 197 5.14 -14.31 -15.31
CA GLY A 197 5.17 -13.51 -14.08
C GLY A 197 5.46 -14.27 -12.79
N ASN A 198 5.17 -15.56 -12.73
CA ASN A 198 5.35 -16.35 -11.51
C ASN A 198 6.72 -17.05 -11.43
N LYS A 199 7.62 -16.82 -12.40
CA LYS A 199 8.99 -17.38 -12.35
C LYS A 199 9.85 -16.51 -11.44
N LYS A 200 10.58 -17.12 -10.50
CA LYS A 200 11.54 -16.41 -9.63
C LYS A 200 12.47 -15.56 -10.49
N SER A 201 12.37 -14.25 -10.33
CA SER A 201 13.18 -13.31 -11.10
C SER A 201 14.29 -12.75 -10.21
N SER A 202 15.54 -13.02 -10.56
CA SER A 202 16.72 -12.45 -9.88
C SER A 202 16.90 -10.95 -10.15
N CYS A 203 15.99 -10.31 -10.91
CA CYS A 203 16.07 -8.89 -11.25
C CYS A 203 15.94 -7.98 -10.03
N PHE A 204 15.06 -8.31 -9.08
CA PHE A 204 14.87 -7.54 -7.85
C PHE A 204 16.05 -7.70 -6.90
N GLU A 205 16.62 -8.91 -6.81
CA GLU A 205 17.86 -9.15 -6.06
C GLU A 205 19.03 -8.33 -6.62
N ARG A 206 19.10 -8.20 -7.95
CA ARG A 206 20.09 -7.36 -8.59
C ARG A 206 19.86 -5.89 -8.29
N TYR A 207 18.62 -5.40 -8.37
CA TYR A 207 18.29 -4.01 -8.05
C TYR A 207 18.73 -3.64 -6.64
N VAL A 208 18.36 -4.45 -5.65
CA VAL A 208 18.72 -4.20 -4.25
C VAL A 208 20.23 -4.29 -4.03
N ARG A 209 20.92 -5.24 -4.69
CA ARG A 209 22.39 -5.36 -4.59
C ARG A 209 23.13 -4.18 -5.23
N GLU A 210 22.61 -3.62 -6.33
CA GLU A 210 23.20 -2.47 -7.01
C GLU A 210 22.87 -1.12 -6.33
N ASN A 211 22.01 -1.12 -5.30
CA ASN A 211 21.67 0.06 -4.48
C ASN A 211 21.85 -0.27 -2.97
N PRO A 212 23.09 -0.58 -2.51
CA PRO A 212 23.32 -1.11 -1.16
C PRO A 212 23.08 -0.10 -0.05
N ASP A 213 23.28 1.19 -0.31
CA ASP A 213 23.16 2.27 0.68
C ASP A 213 21.71 2.76 0.85
N LYS A 214 20.81 2.29 -0.01
CA LYS A 214 19.40 2.70 0.00
C LYS A 214 18.53 1.84 0.92
N PHE A 215 18.90 0.56 1.08
CA PHE A 215 18.03 -0.43 1.72
C PHE A 215 18.78 -1.15 2.85
N ASP A 216 18.39 -0.85 4.09
CA ASP A 216 18.81 -1.64 5.24
C ASP A 216 18.12 -3.01 5.20
N ASN A 217 16.80 -3.02 4.98
CA ASN A 217 15.97 -4.21 4.86
C ASN A 217 15.83 -4.70 3.41
N LYS A 218 16.90 -5.30 2.91
CA LYS A 218 17.03 -5.81 1.54
C LYS A 218 15.95 -6.82 1.13
N GLU A 219 15.52 -7.68 2.05
CA GLU A 219 14.49 -8.68 1.76
C GLU A 219 13.10 -8.05 1.63
N MET A 220 12.77 -7.06 2.47
CA MET A 220 11.53 -6.30 2.34
C MET A 220 11.53 -5.49 1.04
N ALA A 221 12.63 -4.81 0.72
CA ALA A 221 12.76 -4.03 -0.51
C ALA A 221 12.55 -4.88 -1.75
N LYS A 222 13.25 -6.02 -1.86
CA LYS A 222 13.08 -6.99 -2.95
C LYS A 222 11.62 -7.41 -3.10
N ARG A 223 11.01 -7.83 -2.00
CA ARG A 223 9.66 -8.41 -1.98
C ARG A 223 8.59 -7.37 -2.35
N TYR A 224 8.68 -6.17 -1.81
CA TYR A 224 7.69 -5.13 -2.05
C TYR A 224 7.88 -4.41 -3.37
N THR A 225 9.11 -4.36 -3.91
CA THR A 225 9.34 -3.98 -5.32
C THR A 225 8.59 -4.95 -6.26
N GLU A 226 8.63 -6.25 -5.99
CA GLU A 226 7.89 -7.24 -6.77
C GLU A 226 6.37 -7.05 -6.67
N PHE A 227 5.84 -6.76 -5.47
CA PHE A 227 4.41 -6.49 -5.30
C PHE A 227 3.97 -5.19 -5.95
N GLY A 228 4.76 -4.12 -5.82
CA GLY A 228 4.51 -2.87 -6.53
C GLY A 228 4.45 -3.06 -8.04
N LEU A 229 5.39 -3.85 -8.59
CA LEU A 229 5.41 -4.13 -10.03
C LEU A 229 4.12 -4.85 -10.46
N LYS A 230 3.63 -5.76 -9.61
CA LYS A 230 2.36 -6.45 -9.82
C LYS A 230 1.16 -5.49 -9.88
N TYR A 231 1.11 -4.51 -8.99
CA TYR A 231 0.08 -3.45 -9.03
C TYR A 231 0.20 -2.63 -10.31
N ARG A 232 1.41 -2.27 -10.75
CA ARG A 232 1.62 -1.54 -12.01
C ARG A 232 1.21 -2.33 -13.25
N VAL A 233 1.48 -3.64 -13.29
CA VAL A 233 0.99 -4.52 -14.37
C VAL A 233 -0.54 -4.53 -14.39
N PHE A 234 -1.18 -4.70 -13.23
CA PHE A 234 -2.64 -4.70 -13.14
C PHE A 234 -3.25 -3.35 -13.55
N GLY A 235 -2.69 -2.23 -13.09
CA GLY A 235 -3.13 -0.89 -13.50
C GLY A 235 -3.06 -0.69 -15.02
N LYS A 236 -2.00 -1.19 -15.68
CA LYS A 236 -1.89 -1.18 -17.15
C LYS A 236 -2.96 -2.04 -17.82
N ILE A 237 -3.22 -3.25 -17.32
CA ILE A 237 -4.27 -4.14 -17.85
C ILE A 237 -5.63 -3.48 -17.71
N TYR A 238 -5.95 -2.96 -16.52
CA TYR A 238 -7.22 -2.29 -16.25
C TYR A 238 -7.40 -1.08 -17.16
N SER A 239 -6.39 -0.20 -17.25
CA SER A 239 -6.44 0.98 -18.14
C SER A 239 -6.65 0.58 -19.60
N SER A 240 -6.00 -0.49 -20.07
CA SER A 240 -6.19 -0.97 -21.44
C SER A 240 -7.61 -1.48 -21.69
N LEU A 241 -8.23 -2.16 -20.72
CA LEU A 241 -9.59 -2.67 -20.83
C LEU A 241 -10.62 -1.54 -20.66
N ALA A 242 -10.39 -0.60 -19.75
CA ALA A 242 -11.26 0.55 -19.52
C ALA A 242 -11.42 1.39 -20.80
N ARG A 243 -10.33 1.62 -21.55
CA ARG A 243 -10.35 2.33 -22.84
C ARG A 243 -11.15 1.64 -23.95
N VAL A 244 -11.41 0.35 -23.82
CA VAL A 244 -12.29 -0.39 -24.75
C VAL A 244 -13.76 -0.23 -24.33
N HIS A 245 -14.01 -0.01 -23.03
CA HIS A 245 -15.36 0.14 -22.47
C HIS A 245 -15.84 1.60 -22.45
N SER A 246 -14.93 2.57 -22.38
CA SER A 246 -15.23 4.00 -22.45
C SER A 246 -14.90 4.52 -23.85
N ASP A 247 -15.84 5.24 -24.49
CA ASP A 247 -15.63 5.96 -25.75
C ASP A 247 -14.63 7.15 -25.61
N VAL A 248 -13.85 7.19 -24.53
CA VAL A 248 -12.93 8.27 -24.20
C VAL A 248 -11.60 8.02 -24.90
N THR A 249 -11.31 8.86 -25.90
CA THR A 249 -10.09 8.84 -26.72
C THR A 249 -8.82 9.24 -25.99
N GLU A 250 -8.91 9.88 -24.83
CA GLU A 250 -7.72 10.32 -24.10
C GLU A 250 -7.08 9.19 -23.29
N PRO A 251 -5.74 9.02 -23.35
CA PRO A 251 -5.03 8.07 -22.52
C PRO A 251 -5.03 8.55 -21.06
N GLY A 252 -6.14 8.34 -20.36
CA GLY A 252 -6.20 8.43 -18.90
C GLY A 252 -5.43 7.27 -18.28
N THR A 253 -4.57 7.56 -17.31
CA THR A 253 -4.02 6.53 -16.43
C THR A 253 -5.06 6.21 -15.39
N HIS A 254 -5.88 5.16 -15.62
CA HIS A 254 -6.90 4.68 -14.68
C HIS A 254 -6.25 4.05 -13.44
N TYR A 255 -5.63 4.87 -12.59
CA TYR A 255 -4.98 4.50 -11.34
C TYR A 255 -5.96 4.37 -10.18
N GLY A 256 -7.17 4.91 -10.28
CA GLY A 256 -8.21 4.80 -9.24
C GLY A 256 -8.49 3.36 -8.81
N VAL A 257 -8.41 2.40 -9.74
CA VAL A 257 -8.56 0.97 -9.44
C VAL A 257 -7.53 0.45 -8.44
N LEU A 258 -6.30 1.01 -8.45
CA LEU A 258 -5.25 0.61 -7.52
C LEU A 258 -5.64 0.98 -6.08
N GLY A 259 -6.32 2.12 -5.92
CA GLY A 259 -6.83 2.58 -4.63
C GLY A 259 -7.83 1.63 -4.00
N LEU A 260 -8.52 0.78 -4.76
CA LEU A 260 -9.44 -0.24 -4.23
C LEU A 260 -8.72 -1.43 -3.58
N LEU A 261 -7.44 -1.63 -3.88
CA LEU A 261 -6.74 -2.89 -3.57
C LEU A 261 -6.10 -2.92 -2.18
N PHE A 262 -6.08 -1.80 -1.45
CA PHE A 262 -5.28 -1.66 -0.22
C PHE A 262 -5.74 -2.59 0.92
N LEU A 263 -7.05 -2.83 1.06
CA LEU A 263 -7.58 -3.79 2.04
C LEU A 263 -7.51 -5.24 1.55
N SER A 264 -7.48 -5.46 0.24
CA SER A 264 -7.40 -6.79 -0.38
C SER A 264 -5.96 -7.19 -0.76
N LYS A 265 -4.94 -6.57 -0.16
CA LYS A 265 -3.52 -6.77 -0.50
C LYS A 265 -3.11 -8.24 -0.52
N GLU A 266 -3.55 -9.04 0.45
CA GLU A 266 -3.13 -10.45 0.58
C GLU A 266 -3.76 -11.33 -0.49
N LEU A 267 -5.02 -11.08 -0.84
CA LEU A 267 -5.70 -11.76 -1.94
C LEU A 267 -5.05 -11.38 -3.27
N PHE A 268 -4.79 -10.09 -3.47
CA PHE A 268 -4.15 -9.58 -4.68
C PHE A 268 -2.74 -10.15 -4.85
N ARG A 269 -1.94 -10.20 -3.79
CA ARG A 269 -0.59 -10.78 -3.79
C ARG A 269 -0.57 -12.25 -4.22
N ARG A 270 -1.61 -13.02 -3.92
CA ARG A 270 -1.72 -14.44 -4.30
C ARG A 270 -2.33 -14.67 -5.68
N LEU A 271 -2.96 -13.67 -6.28
CA LEU A 271 -3.56 -13.75 -7.62
C LEU A 271 -2.48 -14.00 -8.68
N LYS A 272 -2.62 -14.98 -9.56
CA LYS A 272 -1.64 -15.15 -10.66
C LYS A 272 -1.80 -14.02 -11.68
N TYR A 273 -0.71 -13.58 -12.30
CA TYR A 273 -0.73 -12.59 -13.39
C TYR A 273 -1.72 -12.95 -14.51
N ALA A 274 -1.77 -14.23 -14.90
CA ALA A 274 -2.72 -14.72 -15.89
C ALA A 274 -4.21 -14.51 -15.55
N TYR A 275 -4.56 -14.29 -14.27
CA TYR A 275 -5.93 -14.06 -13.83
C TYR A 275 -6.28 -12.57 -13.70
N MET A 276 -5.30 -11.68 -13.85
CA MET A 276 -5.51 -10.24 -13.77
C MET A 276 -6.51 -9.69 -14.80
N PRO A 277 -6.52 -10.12 -16.07
CA PRO A 277 -7.51 -9.62 -17.04
C PRO A 277 -8.95 -9.94 -16.61
N GLN A 278 -9.18 -11.13 -16.07
CA GLN A 278 -10.50 -11.53 -15.58
C GLN A 278 -10.93 -10.69 -14.37
N LEU A 279 -10.01 -10.43 -13.43
CA LEU A 279 -10.29 -9.53 -12.31
C LEU A 279 -10.56 -8.09 -12.77
N ALA A 280 -9.74 -7.56 -13.68
CA ALA A 280 -9.93 -6.21 -14.20
C ALA A 280 -11.29 -6.07 -14.89
N ASN A 281 -11.68 -7.05 -15.71
CA ASN A 281 -12.99 -7.07 -16.34
C ASN A 281 -14.13 -7.17 -15.31
N ALA A 282 -13.98 -8.01 -14.27
CA ALA A 282 -14.97 -8.13 -13.21
C ALA A 282 -15.18 -6.82 -12.43
N ILE A 283 -14.12 -6.03 -12.22
CA ILE A 283 -14.24 -4.71 -11.61
C ILE A 283 -14.96 -3.74 -12.57
N LEU A 284 -14.56 -3.71 -13.85
CA LEU A 284 -15.13 -2.82 -14.88
C LEU A 284 -16.65 -2.99 -15.07
N VAL A 285 -17.16 -4.21 -14.99
CA VAL A 285 -18.60 -4.48 -15.14
C VAL A 285 -19.39 -4.37 -13.83
N SER A 286 -18.76 -3.89 -12.76
CA SER A 286 -19.37 -3.78 -11.43
C SER A 286 -19.47 -2.31 -10.97
N LYS A 287 -20.19 -2.08 -9.88
CA LYS A 287 -20.26 -0.78 -9.18
C LYS A 287 -18.89 -0.19 -8.79
N TRP A 288 -17.85 -1.03 -8.75
CA TRP A 288 -16.50 -0.62 -8.39
C TRP A 288 -15.80 0.19 -9.49
N ALA A 289 -16.24 0.06 -10.74
CA ALA A 289 -15.74 0.87 -11.85
C ALA A 289 -15.99 2.37 -11.59
N GLU A 290 -17.21 2.74 -11.23
CA GLU A 290 -17.59 4.12 -10.91
C GLU A 290 -16.79 4.69 -9.74
N VAL A 291 -16.54 3.87 -8.70
CA VAL A 291 -15.72 4.28 -7.55
C VAL A 291 -14.26 4.48 -7.96
N ALA A 292 -13.71 3.59 -8.79
CA ALA A 292 -12.36 3.72 -9.31
C ALA A 292 -12.23 5.00 -10.14
N ASP A 293 -13.14 5.24 -11.07
CA ASP A 293 -13.10 6.41 -11.95
C ASP A 293 -13.27 7.72 -11.15
N ALA A 294 -14.19 7.77 -10.19
CA ALA A 294 -14.40 8.95 -9.33
C ALA A 294 -13.18 9.28 -8.46
N LYS A 295 -12.29 8.32 -8.22
CA LYS A 295 -11.09 8.49 -7.39
C LYS A 295 -9.81 8.52 -8.20
N ASP A 296 -9.89 8.51 -9.52
CA ASP A 296 -8.72 8.40 -10.38
C ASP A 296 -7.72 9.54 -10.17
N GLU A 297 -8.20 10.78 -10.17
CA GLU A 297 -7.36 11.96 -9.93
C GLU A 297 -6.74 11.95 -8.53
N CYS A 298 -7.53 11.63 -7.50
CA CYS A 298 -7.06 11.57 -6.11
C CYS A 298 -5.94 10.53 -5.94
N ILE A 299 -6.13 9.33 -6.47
CA ILE A 299 -5.12 8.27 -6.41
C ILE A 299 -3.90 8.63 -7.25
N SER A 300 -4.11 9.24 -8.42
CA SER A 300 -3.04 9.76 -9.26
C SER A 300 -2.20 10.80 -8.54
N SER A 301 -2.82 11.76 -7.84
CA SER A 301 -2.13 12.75 -7.01
C SER A 301 -1.36 12.09 -5.87
N CYS A 302 -1.95 11.12 -5.16
CA CYS A 302 -1.25 10.39 -4.12
C CYS A 302 -0.01 9.66 -4.66
N LEU A 303 -0.13 9.02 -5.83
CA LEU A 303 0.99 8.35 -6.49
C LEU A 303 2.05 9.35 -6.95
N LYS A 304 1.65 10.50 -7.51
CA LYS A 304 2.57 11.57 -7.94
C LYS A 304 3.30 12.21 -6.77
N ALA A 305 2.60 12.48 -5.66
CA ALA A 305 3.20 13.03 -4.46
C ALA A 305 4.19 12.05 -3.80
N ASN A 306 4.08 10.74 -4.05
CA ASN A 306 5.13 9.80 -3.68
C ASN A 306 6.41 9.99 -4.51
N TYR A 307 6.33 10.47 -5.75
CA TYR A 307 7.51 10.90 -6.48
C TYR A 307 7.99 12.21 -5.87
N GLY A 308 8.75 12.13 -4.77
CA GLY A 308 9.59 13.22 -4.31
C GLY A 308 10.57 13.58 -5.44
N ASN A 309 10.18 14.54 -6.27
CA ASN A 309 11.03 15.34 -7.14
C ASN A 309 10.87 16.79 -6.72
#